data_AF-X1FDK2-F1
#
_entry.id   AF-X1FDK2-F1
#
_cell.length_a   1.000
_cell.length_b   1.000
_cell.length_c   1.000
_cell.angle_alpha   90.00
_cell.angle_beta   90.00
_cell.angle_gamma   90.00
#
_symmetry.space_group_name_H-M   'P 1'
#
loop_
_entity.id
_entity.type
_entity.pdbx_description
1 polymer ?
#
loop_
_entity_poly.entity_id
_entity_poly.type
_entity_poly.pdbx_seq_one_letter_code
_entity_poly.pdbx_strand_id
1 'polypeptide(L)'
;MILKELALSLDKIFNRSLALSWDKVGLQIGNLESDINKILITLDITGEVVDEAVNLNSNLILAHHPLIFNSLDTILSSKAGEKEILTLIENRIAVYCAHTNYDLMTGGLNDFVASTLDLTGTEIIEEQYEQWYKFVVFVPLEAEEKIRKVICQHGGGKWQNYTCCTFNIEGKGTFIPQKGSKPYIGEVGCVNYVDEVRIECIVNERNLSSLIDATIKAHPYEEVAYDVYKIENK
;
A
#
# COMPACT_ATOMS: atom_id res chain seq x y z
N MET A 1 -27.95 -0.43 1.39
CA MET A 1 -26.82 0.50 1.65
C MET A 1 -26.00 0.54 0.38
N ILE A 2 -25.52 1.71 -0.05
CA ILE A 2 -24.71 1.82 -1.27
C ILE A 2 -23.38 1.08 -1.07
N LEU A 3 -22.94 0.31 -2.07
CA LEU A 3 -21.74 -0.53 -1.99
C LEU A 3 -20.50 0.27 -1.58
N LYS A 4 -20.33 1.49 -2.08
CA LYS A 4 -19.23 2.38 -1.69
C LYS A 4 -19.18 2.64 -0.18
N GLU A 5 -20.33 2.95 0.42
CA GLU A 5 -20.44 3.23 1.85
C GLU A 5 -20.24 1.97 2.69
N LEU A 6 -20.80 0.85 2.21
CA LEU A 6 -20.62 -0.45 2.84
C LEU A 6 -19.15 -0.88 2.82
N ALA A 7 -18.47 -0.77 1.67
CA ALA A 7 -17.05 -1.11 1.55
C ALA A 7 -16.18 -0.26 2.50
N LEU A 8 -16.44 1.04 2.62
CA LEU A 8 -15.75 1.91 3.60
C LEU A 8 -16.04 1.52 5.05
N SER A 9 -17.22 0.98 5.32
CA SER A 9 -17.59 0.47 6.65
C SER A 9 -16.88 -0.85 6.94
N LEU A 10 -16.81 -1.75 5.96
CA LEU A 10 -16.06 -3.01 6.05
C LEU A 10 -14.56 -2.76 6.21
N ASP A 11 -13.99 -1.77 5.51
CA ASP A 11 -12.58 -1.37 5.66
C ASP A 11 -12.27 -0.95 7.11
N LYS A 12 -13.23 -0.33 7.81
CA LYS A 12 -13.12 0.02 9.23
C LYS A 12 -13.31 -1.18 10.14
N ILE A 13 -14.33 -2.01 9.88
CA ILE A 13 -14.64 -3.20 10.69
C ILE A 13 -13.46 -4.15 10.71
N PHE A 14 -12.88 -4.43 9.54
CA PHE A 14 -11.75 -5.36 9.40
C PHE A 14 -10.39 -4.68 9.47
N ASN A 15 -10.33 -3.41 9.88
CA ASN A 15 -9.11 -2.61 9.96
C ASN A 15 -8.16 -2.85 8.77
N ARG A 16 -8.54 -2.38 7.58
CA ARG A 16 -7.83 -2.64 6.31
C ARG A 16 -6.32 -2.35 6.38
N SER A 17 -5.90 -1.40 7.20
CA SER A 17 -4.47 -1.09 7.41
C SER A 17 -3.66 -2.19 8.09
N LEU A 18 -4.28 -3.21 8.69
CA LEU A 18 -3.57 -4.37 9.22
C LEU A 18 -3.16 -5.37 8.14
N ALA A 19 -3.71 -5.28 6.92
CA ALA A 19 -3.33 -6.21 5.86
C ALA A 19 -1.82 -6.13 5.58
N LEU A 20 -1.22 -7.30 5.38
CA LEU A 20 0.17 -7.42 5.00
C LEU A 20 0.42 -6.77 3.64
N SER A 21 1.63 -6.25 3.44
CA SER A 21 1.98 -5.43 2.26
C SER A 21 1.80 -6.14 0.92
N TRP A 22 1.90 -7.48 0.90
CA TRP A 22 1.71 -8.30 -0.28
C TRP A 22 0.24 -8.64 -0.57
N ASP A 23 -0.65 -8.46 0.40
CA ASP A 23 -2.01 -8.99 0.38
C ASP A 23 -3.00 -8.16 -0.47
N LYS A 24 -4.12 -8.77 -0.85
CA LYS A 24 -5.16 -8.20 -1.72
C LYS A 24 -6.52 -8.17 -1.01
N VAL A 25 -6.67 -7.22 -0.10
CA VAL A 25 -7.89 -7.02 0.70
C VAL A 25 -8.78 -5.88 0.18
N GLY A 26 -10.04 -5.88 0.60
CA GLY A 26 -11.04 -4.87 0.27
C GLY A 26 -11.96 -5.27 -0.89
N LEU A 27 -12.65 -4.29 -1.47
CA LEU A 27 -13.55 -4.50 -2.61
C LEU A 27 -12.76 -4.89 -3.88
N GLN A 28 -13.05 -6.07 -4.43
CA GLN A 28 -12.41 -6.61 -5.64
C GLN A 28 -13.30 -6.50 -6.89
N ILE A 29 -14.61 -6.72 -6.75
CA ILE A 29 -15.59 -6.69 -7.84
C ILE A 29 -16.82 -5.92 -7.37
N GLY A 30 -17.40 -5.09 -8.24
CA GLY A 30 -18.70 -4.48 -8.00
C GLY A 30 -18.86 -3.11 -8.66
N ASN A 31 -20.10 -2.61 -8.65
CA ASN A 31 -20.41 -1.24 -9.02
C ASN A 31 -20.66 -0.44 -7.74
N LEU A 32 -19.85 0.59 -7.50
CA LEU A 32 -19.86 1.39 -6.27
C LEU A 32 -21.22 2.01 -5.94
N GLU A 33 -22.05 2.26 -6.96
CA GLU A 33 -23.37 2.87 -6.83
C GLU A 33 -24.50 1.83 -6.64
N SER A 34 -24.17 0.53 -6.61
CA SER A 34 -25.16 -0.52 -6.39
C SER A 34 -25.67 -0.55 -4.95
N ASP A 35 -26.97 -0.72 -4.80
CA ASP A 35 -27.61 -0.99 -3.52
C ASP A 35 -27.37 -2.42 -3.07
N ILE A 36 -26.66 -2.60 -1.95
CA ILE A 36 -26.49 -3.91 -1.31
C ILE A 36 -27.63 -4.16 -0.32
N ASN A 37 -28.26 -5.32 -0.47
CA ASN A 37 -29.38 -5.76 0.38
C ASN A 37 -29.15 -7.16 0.98
N LYS A 38 -28.29 -8.00 0.38
CA LYS A 38 -28.05 -9.35 0.86
C LYS A 38 -26.59 -9.76 0.64
N ILE A 39 -25.96 -10.19 1.73
CA ILE A 39 -24.54 -10.54 1.80
C ILE A 39 -24.42 -12.03 2.04
N LEU A 40 -23.67 -12.74 1.20
CA LEU A 40 -23.21 -14.10 1.46
C LEU A 40 -21.81 -14.03 2.07
N ILE A 41 -21.55 -14.78 3.15
CA ILE A 41 -20.24 -14.83 3.81
C ILE A 41 -19.61 -16.19 3.53
N THR A 42 -18.34 -16.22 3.13
CA THR A 42 -17.63 -17.46 2.77
C THR A 42 -16.15 -17.39 3.16
N LEU A 43 -15.49 -18.56 3.20
CA LEU A 43 -14.03 -18.65 3.22
C LEU A 43 -13.47 -18.44 1.80
N ASP A 44 -13.86 -19.32 0.88
CA ASP A 44 -13.42 -19.37 -0.53
C ASP A 44 -14.57 -19.05 -1.48
N ILE A 45 -14.25 -18.45 -2.64
CA ILE A 45 -15.21 -18.23 -3.72
C ILE A 45 -15.01 -19.32 -4.78
N THR A 46 -15.74 -20.42 -4.62
CA THR A 46 -15.81 -21.51 -5.59
C THR A 46 -16.99 -21.33 -6.54
N GLY A 47 -17.04 -22.10 -7.63
CA GLY A 47 -18.20 -22.12 -8.52
C GLY A 47 -19.52 -22.43 -7.77
N GLU A 48 -19.49 -23.34 -6.80
CA GLU A 48 -20.66 -23.68 -5.98
C GLU A 48 -21.13 -22.50 -5.12
N VAL A 49 -20.20 -21.72 -4.56
CA VAL A 49 -20.50 -20.51 -3.78
C VAL A 49 -21.04 -19.40 -4.68
N VAL A 50 -20.55 -19.28 -5.91
CA VAL A 50 -21.10 -18.35 -6.90
C VAL A 50 -22.53 -18.75 -7.26
N ASP A 51 -22.77 -20.02 -7.54
CA ASP A 51 -24.11 -20.55 -7.81
C ASP A 51 -25.06 -20.34 -6.61
N GLU A 52 -24.58 -20.56 -5.39
CA GLU A 52 -25.31 -20.27 -4.14
C GLU A 52 -25.68 -18.78 -4.05
N ALA A 53 -24.73 -17.87 -4.30
CA ALA A 53 -24.98 -16.43 -4.24
C ALA A 53 -26.06 -16.00 -5.24
N VAL A 54 -26.01 -16.53 -6.47
CA VAL A 54 -27.03 -16.30 -7.51
C VAL A 54 -28.38 -16.83 -7.05
N ASN A 55 -28.45 -18.07 -6.60
CA ASN A 55 -29.69 -18.72 -6.15
C ASN A 55 -30.32 -17.99 -4.96
N LEU A 56 -29.51 -17.48 -4.03
CA LEU A 56 -29.97 -16.71 -2.88
C LEU A 56 -30.31 -15.26 -3.23
N ASN A 57 -30.03 -14.80 -4.46
CA ASN A 57 -30.09 -13.39 -4.86
C ASN A 57 -29.25 -12.49 -3.92
N SER A 58 -28.09 -13.00 -3.48
CA SER A 58 -27.10 -12.22 -2.75
C SER A 58 -26.39 -11.30 -3.72
N ASN A 59 -26.21 -10.03 -3.36
CA ASN A 59 -25.57 -9.04 -4.23
C ASN A 59 -24.24 -8.50 -3.68
N LEU A 60 -23.73 -9.13 -2.62
CA LEU A 60 -22.35 -9.03 -2.17
C LEU A 60 -21.91 -10.40 -1.62
N ILE A 61 -20.71 -10.83 -1.97
CA ILE A 61 -19.98 -11.90 -1.28
C ILE A 61 -18.88 -11.24 -0.43
N LEU A 62 -18.88 -11.55 0.86
CA LEU A 62 -17.80 -11.25 1.79
C LEU A 62 -16.98 -12.52 1.99
N ALA A 63 -15.78 -12.56 1.40
CA ALA A 63 -14.90 -13.72 1.45
C ALA A 63 -13.67 -13.47 2.32
N HIS A 64 -13.11 -14.54 2.89
CA HIS A 64 -11.81 -14.47 3.55
C HIS A 64 -10.67 -14.49 2.54
N HIS A 65 -10.65 -15.48 1.64
CA HIS A 65 -9.60 -15.57 0.62
C HIS A 65 -9.92 -14.70 -0.61
N PRO A 66 -8.92 -13.99 -1.15
CA PRO A 66 -9.11 -13.12 -2.32
C PRO A 66 -9.40 -13.93 -3.59
N LEU A 67 -10.47 -13.58 -4.30
CA LEU A 67 -10.75 -14.12 -5.63
C LEU A 67 -9.73 -13.62 -6.66
N ILE A 68 -9.41 -12.32 -6.62
CA ILE A 68 -8.38 -11.70 -7.47
C ILE A 68 -7.12 -11.49 -6.64
N PHE A 69 -6.26 -12.51 -6.58
CA PHE A 69 -4.96 -12.39 -5.91
C PHE A 69 -3.85 -11.87 -6.83
N ASN A 70 -3.81 -12.36 -8.07
CA ASN A 70 -2.89 -11.91 -9.11
C ASN A 70 -3.62 -11.00 -10.11
N SER A 71 -2.86 -10.11 -10.77
CA SER A 71 -3.39 -9.33 -11.90
C SER A 71 -3.92 -10.24 -13.00
N LEU A 72 -5.04 -9.87 -13.59
CA LEU A 72 -5.70 -10.62 -14.66
C LEU A 72 -5.43 -9.97 -16.01
N ASP A 73 -4.84 -10.72 -16.95
CA ASP A 73 -4.65 -10.26 -18.33
C ASP A 73 -5.90 -10.48 -19.19
N THR A 74 -6.71 -11.48 -18.82
CA THR A 74 -7.95 -11.87 -19.51
C THR A 74 -9.03 -12.24 -18.50
N ILE A 75 -10.28 -12.23 -18.96
CA ILE A 75 -11.41 -12.80 -18.22
C ILE A 75 -12.23 -13.65 -19.20
N LEU A 76 -12.06 -14.97 -19.15
CA LEU A 76 -12.62 -15.95 -20.09
C LEU A 76 -13.36 -17.06 -19.34
N SER A 77 -14.53 -17.45 -19.86
CA SER A 77 -15.36 -18.52 -19.27
C SER A 77 -14.72 -19.92 -19.35
N SER A 78 -13.66 -20.08 -20.14
CA SER A 78 -12.91 -21.33 -20.29
C SER A 78 -11.88 -21.57 -19.18
N LYS A 79 -11.63 -20.59 -18.30
CA LYS A 79 -10.68 -20.70 -17.20
C LYS A 79 -11.40 -20.60 -15.85
N ALA A 80 -11.02 -21.48 -14.91
CA ALA A 80 -11.47 -21.40 -13.53
C ALA A 80 -10.95 -20.10 -12.87
N GLY A 81 -11.71 -19.56 -11.92
CA GLY A 81 -11.54 -18.22 -11.36
C GLY A 81 -12.10 -17.13 -12.28
N GLU A 82 -11.66 -17.08 -13.54
CA GLU A 82 -12.14 -16.09 -14.51
C GLU A 82 -13.63 -16.32 -14.88
N LYS A 83 -14.07 -17.58 -14.97
CA LYS A 83 -15.48 -17.94 -15.17
C LYS A 83 -16.35 -17.43 -14.03
N GLU A 84 -15.93 -17.65 -12.79
CA GLU A 84 -16.62 -17.19 -11.58
C GLU A 84 -16.73 -15.65 -11.58
N ILE A 85 -15.64 -14.95 -11.95
CA ILE A 85 -15.64 -13.49 -12.11
C ILE A 85 -16.69 -13.05 -13.15
N LEU A 86 -16.77 -13.71 -14.32
CA LEU A 86 -17.79 -13.39 -15.32
C LEU A 86 -19.19 -13.56 -14.75
N THR A 87 -19.47 -14.70 -14.11
CA THR A 87 -20.79 -14.98 -13.55
C THR A 87 -21.17 -13.95 -12.47
N LEU A 88 -20.24 -13.56 -11.60
CA LEU A 88 -20.47 -12.52 -10.59
C LEU A 88 -20.78 -11.17 -11.22
N ILE A 89 -20.04 -10.77 -12.27
CA ILE A 89 -20.28 -9.50 -12.99
C ILE A 89 -21.64 -9.51 -13.69
N GLU A 90 -21.98 -10.58 -14.42
CA GLU A 90 -23.25 -10.72 -15.14
C GLU A 90 -24.46 -10.67 -14.20
N ASN A 91 -24.31 -11.21 -12.98
CA ASN A 91 -25.35 -11.22 -11.96
C ASN A 91 -25.27 -10.02 -11.00
N ARG A 92 -24.38 -9.05 -11.24
CA ARG A 92 -24.19 -7.84 -10.42
C ARG A 92 -23.91 -8.14 -8.94
N ILE A 93 -23.12 -9.19 -8.69
CA ILE A 93 -22.71 -9.59 -7.35
C ILE A 93 -21.33 -8.99 -7.08
N ALA A 94 -21.25 -8.16 -6.05
CA ALA A 94 -19.98 -7.59 -5.60
C ALA A 94 -19.16 -8.61 -4.81
N VAL A 95 -17.84 -8.40 -4.70
CA VAL A 95 -16.93 -9.21 -3.88
C VAL A 95 -16.08 -8.30 -3.02
N TYR A 96 -16.13 -8.50 -1.71
CA TYR A 96 -15.22 -7.90 -0.74
C TYR A 96 -14.38 -8.99 -0.06
N CYS A 97 -13.08 -8.75 0.07
CA CYS A 97 -12.11 -9.67 0.69
C CYS A 97 -11.61 -9.14 2.04
N ALA A 98 -11.68 -9.97 3.09
CA ALA A 98 -11.08 -9.74 4.40
C ALA A 98 -10.15 -10.91 4.76
N HIS A 99 -8.87 -10.77 4.42
CA HIS A 99 -7.86 -11.83 4.48
C HIS A 99 -6.91 -11.61 5.68
N THR A 100 -5.64 -11.26 5.45
CA THR A 100 -4.64 -11.12 6.53
C THR A 100 -5.00 -10.04 7.55
N ASN A 101 -5.77 -9.02 7.17
CA ASN A 101 -6.28 -8.03 8.11
C ASN A 101 -7.25 -8.63 9.13
N TYR A 102 -8.06 -9.61 8.73
CA TYR A 102 -8.93 -10.34 9.66
C TYR A 102 -8.15 -11.34 10.51
N ASP A 103 -7.05 -11.89 9.99
CA ASP A 103 -6.16 -12.77 10.77
C ASP A 103 -5.44 -12.01 11.89
N LEU A 104 -5.04 -10.76 11.61
CA LEU A 104 -4.22 -9.94 12.50
C LEU A 104 -5.02 -9.06 13.47
N MET A 105 -6.30 -8.79 13.19
CA MET A 105 -7.09 -7.92 14.06
C MET A 105 -7.45 -8.58 15.39
N THR A 106 -7.52 -7.77 16.45
CA THR A 106 -8.14 -8.19 17.72
C THR A 106 -9.62 -8.51 17.50
N GLY A 107 -10.07 -9.65 18.02
CA GLY A 107 -11.38 -10.24 17.76
C GLY A 107 -11.49 -10.91 16.38
N GLY A 108 -10.36 -11.10 15.70
CA GLY A 108 -10.27 -11.68 14.35
C GLY A 108 -10.28 -13.20 14.32
N LEU A 109 -9.82 -13.78 13.20
CA LEU A 109 -9.83 -15.24 12.99
C LEU A 109 -9.09 -16.00 14.09
N ASN A 110 -7.87 -15.57 14.42
CA ASN A 110 -7.03 -16.28 15.39
C ASN A 110 -7.64 -16.23 16.81
N ASP A 111 -8.23 -15.10 17.20
CA ASP A 111 -8.94 -14.98 18.48
C ASP A 111 -10.21 -15.84 18.51
N PHE A 112 -10.95 -15.91 17.40
CA PHE A 112 -12.11 -16.80 17.27
C PHE A 112 -11.72 -18.27 17.39
N VAL A 113 -10.63 -18.69 16.73
CA VAL A 113 -10.11 -20.07 16.81
C VAL A 113 -9.64 -20.38 18.23
N ALA A 114 -8.88 -19.47 18.85
CA ALA A 114 -8.42 -19.64 20.23
C ALA A 114 -9.59 -19.78 21.21
N SER A 115 -10.62 -18.95 21.07
CA SER A 115 -11.84 -19.04 21.87
C SER A 115 -12.62 -20.33 21.61
N THR A 116 -12.68 -20.81 20.37
CA THR A 116 -13.38 -22.06 20.02
C THR A 116 -12.70 -23.28 20.63
N LEU A 117 -11.38 -23.20 20.84
CA LEU A 117 -10.56 -24.24 21.46
C LEU A 117 -10.42 -24.06 22.98
N ASP A 118 -11.15 -23.12 23.60
CA ASP A 118 -11.08 -22.79 25.03
C ASP A 118 -9.64 -22.48 25.52
N LEU A 119 -8.81 -21.89 24.64
CA LEU A 119 -7.47 -21.47 25.02
C LEU A 119 -7.53 -20.26 25.94
N THR A 120 -6.69 -20.25 26.97
CA THR A 120 -6.58 -19.14 27.94
C THR A 120 -5.15 -18.61 27.97
N GLY A 121 -4.99 -17.32 28.29
CA GLY A 121 -3.68 -16.69 28.32
C GLY A 121 -3.04 -16.56 26.94
N THR A 122 -3.85 -16.32 25.90
CA THR A 122 -3.33 -16.11 24.55
C THR A 122 -2.54 -14.82 24.44
N GLU A 123 -1.47 -14.87 23.66
CA GLU A 123 -0.61 -13.74 23.33
C GLU A 123 -0.32 -13.74 21.83
N ILE A 124 0.07 -12.58 21.31
CA ILE A 124 0.48 -12.46 19.90
C ILE A 124 1.78 -13.24 19.72
N ILE A 125 1.79 -14.19 18.78
CA ILE A 125 2.96 -15.02 18.47
C ILE A 125 3.99 -14.23 17.64
N GLU A 126 3.50 -13.43 16.69
CA GLU A 126 4.33 -12.63 15.79
C GLU A 126 3.72 -11.24 15.62
N GLU A 127 4.40 -10.21 16.14
CA GLU A 127 3.99 -8.84 15.94
C GLU A 127 4.32 -8.40 14.50
N GLN A 128 3.30 -7.94 13.79
CA GLN A 128 3.47 -7.32 12.48
C GLN A 128 3.58 -5.81 12.66
N TYR A 129 4.78 -5.28 12.46
CA TYR A 129 5.02 -3.84 12.46
C TYR A 129 5.01 -3.32 11.03
N GLU A 130 4.48 -2.10 10.85
CA GLU A 130 4.74 -1.38 9.61
C GLU A 130 6.24 -1.09 9.52
N GLN A 131 6.89 -1.48 8.43
CA GLN A 131 8.29 -1.18 8.23
C GLN A 131 8.48 0.31 7.90
N TRP A 132 9.39 0.96 8.61
CA TRP A 132 9.75 2.36 8.37
C TRP A 132 11.16 2.48 7.81
N TYR A 133 11.36 3.54 7.04
CA TYR A 133 12.64 3.88 6.44
C TYR A 133 12.99 5.33 6.73
N LYS A 134 14.27 5.61 6.88
CA LYS A 134 14.82 6.97 6.81
C LYS A 134 15.19 7.22 5.36
N PHE A 135 14.47 8.12 4.72
CA PHE A 135 14.79 8.61 3.39
C PHE A 135 15.67 9.84 3.51
N VAL A 136 16.77 9.87 2.76
CA VAL A 136 17.74 10.97 2.71
C VAL A 136 17.98 11.34 1.26
N VAL A 137 17.97 12.63 0.93
CA VAL A 137 18.32 13.13 -0.41
C VAL A 137 19.21 14.37 -0.28
N PHE A 138 20.12 14.55 -1.22
CA PHE A 138 21.04 15.68 -1.30
C PHE A 138 20.61 16.62 -2.43
N VAL A 139 20.32 17.87 -2.09
CA VAL A 139 19.62 18.81 -2.98
C VAL A 139 20.39 20.14 -3.04
N PRO A 140 20.56 20.78 -4.20
CA PRO A 140 21.14 22.12 -4.24
C PRO A 140 20.23 23.12 -3.52
N LEU A 141 20.81 24.13 -2.86
CA LEU A 141 20.09 25.10 -2.01
C LEU A 141 18.86 25.72 -2.69
N GLU A 142 18.96 26.02 -3.99
CA GLU A 142 17.87 26.63 -4.78
C GLU A 142 16.64 25.72 -4.98
N ALA A 143 16.80 24.40 -4.86
CA ALA A 143 15.73 23.42 -5.03
C ALA A 143 15.19 22.85 -3.72
N GLU A 144 15.79 23.20 -2.57
CA GLU A 144 15.46 22.65 -1.25
C GLU A 144 13.94 22.69 -0.96
N GLU A 145 13.33 23.87 -1.09
CA GLU A 145 11.92 24.06 -0.74
C GLU A 145 10.99 23.24 -1.66
N LYS A 146 11.32 23.17 -2.96
CA LYS A 146 10.57 22.41 -3.95
C LYS A 146 10.61 20.92 -3.63
N ILE A 147 11.80 20.38 -3.35
CA ILE A 147 11.98 18.96 -3.06
C ILE A 147 11.34 18.58 -1.73
N ARG A 148 11.51 19.40 -0.69
CA ARG A 148 10.83 19.18 0.60
C ARG A 148 9.31 19.10 0.45
N LYS A 149 8.70 19.99 -0.34
CA LYS A 149 7.25 19.94 -0.62
C LYS A 149 6.84 18.63 -1.29
N VAL A 150 7.61 18.16 -2.27
CA VAL A 150 7.34 16.89 -2.97
C VAL A 150 7.42 15.70 -2.01
N ILE A 151 8.47 15.63 -1.18
CA ILE A 151 8.65 14.61 -0.14
C ILE A 151 7.42 14.57 0.78
N CYS A 152 6.99 15.72 1.29
CA CYS A 152 5.86 15.81 2.21
C CYS A 152 4.52 15.39 1.56
N GLN A 153 4.30 15.75 0.29
CA GLN A 153 3.10 15.36 -0.46
C GLN A 153 2.99 13.85 -0.68
N HIS A 154 4.12 13.14 -0.71
CA HIS A 154 4.19 11.69 -0.93
C HIS A 154 4.41 10.90 0.37
N GLY A 155 4.07 11.49 1.53
CA GLY A 155 4.05 10.80 2.82
C GLY A 155 5.35 10.87 3.62
N GLY A 156 6.37 11.55 3.12
CA GLY A 156 7.60 11.80 3.86
C GLY A 156 7.36 12.68 5.09
N GLY A 157 7.90 12.27 6.23
CA GLY A 157 7.78 13.01 7.49
C GLY A 157 6.36 13.01 8.09
N LYS A 158 5.51 12.06 7.71
CA LYS A 158 4.22 11.84 8.39
C LYS A 158 4.40 10.87 9.55
N TRP A 159 4.10 11.33 10.76
CA TRP A 159 4.21 10.52 11.97
C TRP A 159 3.17 10.95 13.00
N GLN A 160 2.31 10.02 13.41
CA GLN A 160 1.21 10.31 14.33
C GLN A 160 0.43 11.56 13.90
N ASN A 161 0.39 12.60 14.74
CA ASN A 161 -0.34 13.85 14.50
C ASN A 161 0.50 14.92 13.76
N TYR A 162 1.69 14.58 13.29
CA TYR A 162 2.59 15.49 12.59
C TYR A 162 2.76 15.10 11.12
N THR A 163 2.90 16.10 10.27
CA THR A 163 3.15 15.94 8.84
C THR A 163 4.31 16.83 8.41
N CYS A 164 4.96 16.46 7.32
CA CYS A 164 6.10 17.20 6.75
C CYS A 164 7.27 17.41 7.73
N CYS A 165 7.54 16.41 8.58
CA CYS A 165 8.70 16.40 9.48
C CYS A 165 9.98 16.05 8.68
N THR A 166 10.77 17.06 8.35
CA THR A 166 12.12 16.87 7.77
C THR A 166 13.19 17.49 8.66
N PHE A 167 14.38 16.90 8.64
CA PHE A 167 15.60 17.47 9.20
C PHE A 167 16.55 17.81 8.06
N ASN A 168 17.17 18.98 8.11
CA ASN A 168 17.93 19.53 6.98
C ASN A 168 19.30 19.97 7.49
N ILE A 169 20.36 19.56 6.80
CA ILE A 169 21.74 19.91 7.12
C ILE A 169 22.41 20.46 5.87
N GLU A 170 22.90 21.69 5.93
CA GLU A 170 23.74 22.24 4.87
C GLU A 170 25.13 21.60 4.90
N GLY A 171 25.66 21.30 3.72
CA GLY A 171 26.96 20.67 3.54
C GLY A 171 27.48 20.89 2.12
N LYS A 172 28.59 20.22 1.81
CA LYS A 172 29.25 20.34 0.50
C LYS A 172 29.34 19.00 -0.20
N GLY A 173 28.65 18.88 -1.33
CA GLY A 173 28.79 17.77 -2.26
C GLY A 173 30.10 17.87 -3.03
N THR A 174 30.76 16.75 -3.30
CA THR A 174 31.97 16.68 -4.11
C THR A 174 31.84 15.58 -5.15
N PHE A 175 32.09 15.90 -6.43
CA PHE A 175 32.00 14.92 -7.51
C PHE A 175 32.94 15.27 -8.67
N ILE A 176 33.25 14.26 -9.49
CA ILE A 176 34.00 14.40 -10.75
C ILE A 176 33.12 13.83 -11.87
N PRO A 177 32.49 14.68 -12.71
CA PRO A 177 31.70 14.18 -13.83
C PRO A 177 32.60 13.43 -14.81
N GLN A 178 32.15 12.27 -15.26
CA GLN A 178 32.89 11.46 -16.22
C GLN A 178 32.47 11.79 -17.65
N LYS A 179 33.23 11.29 -18.64
CA LYS A 179 32.91 11.47 -20.05
C LYS A 179 31.52 10.86 -20.34
N GLY A 180 30.59 11.69 -20.81
CA GLY A 180 29.20 11.30 -21.10
C GLY A 180 28.17 11.85 -20.12
N SER A 181 28.59 12.37 -18.96
CA SER A 181 27.69 13.06 -18.02
C SER A 181 27.20 14.40 -18.57
N LYS A 182 25.95 14.78 -18.26
CA LYS A 182 25.43 16.14 -18.45
C LYS A 182 25.20 16.79 -17.09
N PRO A 183 26.27 17.13 -16.36
CA PRO A 183 26.14 17.62 -15.00
C PRO A 183 25.30 18.91 -14.99
N TYR A 184 24.38 19.00 -14.02
CA TYR A 184 23.61 20.21 -13.80
C TYR A 184 24.52 21.40 -13.45
N ILE A 185 25.60 21.13 -12.71
CA ILE A 185 26.65 22.09 -12.32
C ILE A 185 28.02 21.43 -12.50
N GLY A 186 29.01 22.18 -13.03
CA GLY A 186 30.40 21.77 -13.06
C GLY A 186 30.92 21.26 -14.41
N GLU A 187 32.24 21.07 -14.50
CA GLU A 187 32.93 20.63 -15.72
C GLU A 187 33.40 19.16 -15.66
N VAL A 188 33.31 18.47 -16.80
CA VAL A 188 33.73 17.06 -16.95
C VAL A 188 35.23 16.92 -16.73
N GLY A 189 35.62 15.93 -15.92
CA GLY A 189 37.02 15.64 -15.60
C GLY A 189 37.64 16.50 -14.49
N CYS A 190 36.89 17.46 -13.96
CA CYS A 190 37.32 18.33 -12.86
C CYS A 190 36.61 17.96 -11.55
N VAL A 191 37.28 18.17 -10.41
CA VAL A 191 36.63 18.10 -9.09
C VAL A 191 35.72 19.31 -8.94
N ASN A 192 34.45 19.07 -8.72
CA ASN A 192 33.45 20.10 -8.47
C ASN A 192 32.99 20.02 -7.01
N TYR A 193 32.72 21.18 -6.43
CA TYR A 193 32.15 21.31 -5.10
C TYR A 193 30.87 22.13 -5.20
N VAL A 194 29.80 21.66 -4.57
CA VAL A 194 28.49 22.33 -4.60
C VAL A 194 27.94 22.40 -3.19
N ASP A 195 27.38 23.55 -2.81
CA ASP A 195 26.66 23.70 -1.55
C ASP A 195 25.29 23.02 -1.68
N GLU A 196 25.03 22.06 -0.82
CA GLU A 196 23.86 21.20 -0.85
C GLU A 196 23.21 21.08 0.52
N VAL A 197 21.93 20.75 0.53
CA VAL A 197 21.16 20.40 1.73
C VAL A 197 20.91 18.91 1.72
N ARG A 198 21.37 18.24 2.78
CA ARG A 198 20.91 16.90 3.13
C ARG A 198 19.53 17.01 3.77
N ILE A 199 18.50 16.61 3.06
CA ILE A 199 17.12 16.55 3.55
C ILE A 199 16.85 15.11 3.98
N GLU A 200 16.39 14.91 5.20
CA GLU A 200 16.05 13.57 5.69
C GLU A 200 14.72 13.52 6.43
N CYS A 201 13.97 12.43 6.25
CA CYS A 201 12.68 12.21 6.90
C CYS A 201 12.43 10.71 7.10
N ILE A 202 11.44 10.38 7.93
CA ILE A 202 10.93 9.01 7.99
C ILE A 202 9.78 8.82 7.01
N VAL A 203 9.66 7.62 6.46
CA VAL A 203 8.57 7.25 5.55
C VAL A 203 8.19 5.80 5.78
N ASN A 204 6.89 5.52 5.70
CA ASN A 204 6.36 4.17 5.75
C ASN A 204 6.71 3.40 4.47
N GLU A 205 6.97 2.10 4.56
CA GLU A 205 7.26 1.25 3.40
C GLU A 205 6.24 1.42 2.27
N ARG A 206 4.95 1.55 2.62
CA ARG A 206 3.85 1.72 1.64
C ARG A 206 3.99 2.98 0.78
N ASN A 207 4.66 4.01 1.30
CA ASN A 207 4.86 5.28 0.61
C ASN A 207 6.26 5.43 -0.01
N LEU A 208 7.22 4.57 0.37
CA LEU A 208 8.63 4.73 0.01
C LEU A 208 8.86 4.81 -1.50
N SER A 209 8.33 3.85 -2.27
CA SER A 209 8.53 3.79 -3.72
C SER A 209 7.98 5.03 -4.43
N SER A 210 6.73 5.39 -4.14
CA SER A 210 6.11 6.59 -4.71
C SER A 210 6.83 7.88 -4.32
N LEU A 211 7.38 7.95 -3.11
CA LEU A 211 8.14 9.09 -2.63
C LEU A 211 9.46 9.24 -3.38
N ILE A 212 10.20 8.13 -3.56
CA ILE A 212 11.47 8.11 -4.31
C ILE A 212 11.23 8.57 -5.75
N ASP A 213 10.26 7.96 -6.44
CA ASP A 213 9.95 8.30 -7.85
C ASP A 213 9.58 9.78 -8.02
N ALA A 214 8.73 10.30 -7.13
CA ALA A 214 8.33 11.70 -7.16
C ALA A 214 9.51 12.64 -6.87
N THR A 215 10.37 12.28 -5.93
CA THR A 215 11.56 13.06 -5.55
C THR A 215 12.54 13.11 -6.71
N ILE A 216 12.88 11.97 -7.31
CA ILE A 216 13.79 11.88 -8.47
C ILE A 216 13.25 12.73 -9.62
N LYS A 217 11.97 12.57 -9.96
CA LYS A 217 11.33 13.32 -11.06
C LYS A 217 11.33 14.85 -10.83
N ALA A 218 11.25 15.28 -9.58
CA ALA A 218 11.24 16.71 -9.24
C ALA A 218 12.65 17.32 -9.12
N HIS A 219 13.67 16.47 -8.95
CA HIS A 219 15.06 16.87 -8.71
C HIS A 219 15.68 17.58 -9.93
N PRO A 220 16.50 18.62 -9.74
CA PRO A 220 17.17 19.30 -10.86
C PRO A 220 18.28 18.47 -11.51
N TYR A 221 18.88 17.54 -10.77
CA TYR A 221 19.96 16.69 -11.29
C TYR A 221 19.43 15.54 -12.14
N GLU A 222 20.20 15.15 -13.17
CA GLU A 222 19.94 13.97 -13.99
C GLU A 222 20.05 12.68 -13.18
N GLU A 223 21.11 12.57 -12.37
CA GLU A 223 21.35 11.45 -11.46
C GLU A 223 21.22 11.96 -10.02
N VAL A 224 20.27 11.41 -9.27
CA VAL A 224 19.90 11.88 -7.93
C VAL A 224 20.54 10.99 -6.87
N ALA A 225 21.38 11.56 -6.02
CA ALA A 225 21.92 10.86 -4.87
C ALA A 225 20.91 10.85 -3.72
N TYR A 226 20.53 9.65 -3.26
CA TYR A 226 19.67 9.46 -2.11
C TYR A 226 20.04 8.16 -1.37
N ASP A 227 19.75 8.11 -0.09
CA ASP A 227 19.93 6.93 0.75
C ASP A 227 18.59 6.51 1.36
N VAL A 228 18.42 5.19 1.53
CA VAL A 228 17.29 4.60 2.22
C VAL A 228 17.84 3.71 3.34
N TYR A 229 17.66 4.13 4.59
CA TYR A 229 18.04 3.33 5.75
C TYR A 229 16.81 2.65 6.32
N LYS A 230 16.86 1.32 6.43
CA LYS A 230 15.83 0.57 7.17
C LYS A 230 15.90 0.97 8.65
N ILE A 231 14.77 1.34 9.23
CA ILE A 231 14.68 1.67 10.65
C ILE A 231 14.15 0.46 11.41
N GLU A 232 14.89 0.00 12.41
CA GLU A 232 14.42 -0.98 13.40
C GLU A 232 13.69 -0.23 14.53
N ASN A 233 12.53 0.36 14.21
CA ASN A 233 11.64 0.84 15.25
C ASN A 233 10.78 -0.36 15.70
N LYS A 234 10.96 -0.80 16.94
CA LYS A 234 9.96 -1.61 17.64
C LYS A 234 8.83 -0.69 18.11
#